data_AF-A0A8I1ZNR9-F1
#
_entry.id   AF-A0A8I1ZNR9-F1
#
_cell.length_a   1.000
_cell.length_b   1.000
_cell.length_c   1.000
_cell.angle_alpha   90.00
_cell.angle_beta   90.00
_cell.angle_gamma   90.00
#
_symmetry.space_group_name_H-M   'P 1'
#
loop_
_entity.id
_entity.type
_entity.pdbx_description
1 polymer ?
#
loop_
_entity_poly.entity_id
_entity_poly.type
_entity_poly.pdbx_seq_one_letter_code
_entity_poly.pdbx_strand_id
1 'polypeptide(L)'
;MKRQRIYCPHCAEPVIRRRIEGKVRDMCMKCATVFYENPLPVACAIVVNERREVLLVQRDKDPYKGMWCLPIGFAESGEEVKDAALRELREESGIKGRIVRLIDVDTVDNDFYGSLAIVTYEVRASGGRLKPGDDAADARYVSIFDLPQLAWSSNEKAMKIYIDMYRDTWAMMDSFRQLFPDFGPQDAISPEASSHGSLLSNILVKMIDKDSDEISLAWAREVEEGIPSLAACMDTLMELNRTVLRGVREGLDQKKKPFDRKELAGAGRDLRRRGLPLPDILNALALSRKSIWVHVIRKKILSSPLEIYSTLELNNRIIFLYDKVNYLVTEGYMG
;
A
#
# COMPACT_ATOMS: atom_id res chain seq x y z
N MET A 1 6.21 -7.43 -40.56
CA MET A 1 7.19 -7.00 -41.57
C MET A 1 7.11 -5.49 -41.71
N LYS A 2 8.11 -4.76 -41.21
CA LYS A 2 8.21 -3.30 -41.35
C LYS A 2 8.15 -2.92 -42.83
N ARG A 3 7.06 -2.28 -43.27
CA ARG A 3 6.88 -1.95 -44.69
C ARG A 3 7.89 -0.88 -45.08
N GLN A 4 8.87 -1.26 -45.89
CA GLN A 4 9.86 -0.35 -46.43
C GLN A 4 9.18 0.65 -47.37
N ARG A 5 9.46 1.95 -47.22
CA ARG A 5 8.97 2.98 -48.14
C ARG A 5 9.73 2.84 -49.46
N ILE A 6 9.00 2.66 -50.57
CA ILE A 6 9.59 2.52 -51.91
C ILE A 6 9.46 3.82 -52.71
N TYR A 7 8.38 4.57 -52.50
CA TYR A 7 8.09 5.83 -53.20
C TYR A 7 7.78 6.97 -52.23
N CYS A 8 8.07 8.21 -52.65
CA CYS A 8 7.78 9.42 -51.90
C CYS A 8 6.27 9.73 -51.93
N PRO A 9 5.59 9.87 -50.78
CA PRO A 9 4.16 10.19 -50.74
C PRO A 9 3.83 11.60 -51.27
N HIS A 10 4.81 12.48 -51.42
CA HIS A 10 4.61 13.85 -51.91
C HIS A 10 4.76 14.00 -53.43
N CYS A 11 5.65 13.22 -54.06
CA CYS A 11 5.99 13.41 -55.48
C CYS A 11 6.09 12.12 -56.31
N ALA A 12 5.79 10.97 -55.71
CA ALA A 12 5.86 9.63 -56.30
C ALA A 12 7.24 9.16 -56.79
N GLU A 13 8.31 9.95 -56.59
CA GLU A 13 9.67 9.54 -56.95
C GLU A 13 10.20 8.42 -56.02
N PRO A 14 11.04 7.49 -56.50
CA PRO A 14 11.67 6.49 -55.62
C PRO A 14 12.44 7.13 -54.46
N VAL A 15 12.31 6.55 -53.27
CA VAL A 15 13.11 6.97 -52.11
C VAL A 15 14.41 6.18 -52.04
N ILE A 16 15.46 6.83 -51.53
CA ILE A 16 16.77 6.21 -51.31
C ILE A 16 17.08 6.13 -49.82
N ARG A 17 17.92 5.18 -49.42
CA ARG A 17 18.48 5.11 -48.06
C ARG A 17 19.81 5.84 -48.01
N ARG A 18 19.91 6.87 -47.18
CA ARG A 18 21.15 7.66 -46.98
C ARG A 18 21.46 7.79 -45.50
N ARG A 19 22.76 7.81 -45.16
CA ARG A 19 23.19 8.15 -43.80
C ARG A 19 23.04 9.66 -43.61
N ILE A 20 22.13 10.04 -42.73
CA ILE A 20 21.81 11.41 -42.34
C ILE A 20 21.95 11.44 -40.82
N GLU A 21 22.60 12.43 -40.21
CA GLU A 21 22.75 12.54 -38.74
C GLU A 21 23.12 11.21 -38.03
N GLY A 22 24.05 10.44 -38.61
CA GLY A 22 24.50 9.16 -38.03
C GLY A 22 23.55 7.95 -38.18
N LYS A 23 22.31 8.10 -38.66
CA LYS A 23 21.38 6.99 -38.92
C LYS A 23 21.06 6.82 -40.40
N VAL A 24 20.80 5.59 -40.84
CA VAL A 24 20.30 5.32 -42.19
C VAL A 24 18.81 5.64 -42.20
N ARG A 25 18.39 6.57 -43.07
CA ARG A 25 17.00 7.00 -43.21
C ARG A 25 16.56 6.98 -44.67
N ASP A 26 15.26 6.85 -44.88
CA ASP A 26 14.65 7.03 -46.20
C ASP A 26 14.59 8.52 -46.53
N MET A 27 15.00 8.88 -47.74
CA MET A 27 15.01 10.26 -48.24
C MET A 27 14.56 10.31 -49.70
N CYS A 28 13.74 11.31 -50.03
CA CYS A 28 13.44 11.65 -51.41
C CYS A 28 14.44 12.67 -51.95
N MET A 29 15.15 12.35 -53.05
CA MET A 29 16.11 13.29 -53.65
C MET A 29 15.45 14.46 -54.37
N LYS A 30 14.21 14.30 -54.85
CA LYS A 30 13.46 15.33 -55.57
C LYS A 30 12.85 16.38 -54.63
N CYS A 31 12.24 15.94 -53.54
CA CYS A 31 11.64 16.84 -52.53
C CYS A 31 12.62 17.27 -51.44
N ALA A 32 13.80 16.66 -51.38
CA ALA A 32 14.74 16.76 -50.25
C ALA A 32 14.14 16.37 -48.89
N THR A 33 13.00 15.67 -48.86
CA THR A 33 12.32 15.24 -47.64
C THR A 33 13.01 14.02 -47.03
N VAL A 34 13.32 14.11 -45.73
CA VAL A 34 13.80 12.98 -44.91
C VAL A 34 12.62 12.38 -44.16
N PHE A 35 12.45 11.08 -44.24
CA PHE A 35 11.40 10.38 -43.52
C PHE A 35 11.94 9.75 -42.25
N TYR A 36 11.38 10.16 -41.12
CA TYR A 36 11.69 9.63 -39.79
C TYR A 36 10.77 8.46 -39.47
N GLU A 37 11.32 7.45 -38.81
CA GLU A 37 10.56 6.36 -38.21
C GLU A 37 10.47 6.62 -36.71
N ASN A 38 9.26 6.93 -36.26
CA ASN A 38 8.99 7.22 -34.85
C ASN A 38 8.14 6.09 -34.25
N PRO A 39 8.25 5.82 -32.95
CA PRO A 39 7.37 4.88 -32.29
C PRO A 39 5.90 5.31 -32.40
N LEU A 40 4.99 4.35 -32.61
CA LEU A 40 3.56 4.64 -32.64
C LEU A 40 3.00 4.70 -31.21
N PRO A 41 2.20 5.73 -30.86
CA PRO A 41 1.60 5.84 -29.54
C PRO A 41 0.47 4.81 -29.36
N VAL A 42 0.55 4.07 -28.26
CA VAL A 42 -0.45 3.11 -27.81
C VAL A 42 -0.88 3.50 -26.40
N ALA A 43 -2.17 3.71 -26.20
CA ALA A 43 -2.75 4.17 -24.94
C ALA A 43 -3.30 2.98 -24.15
N CYS A 44 -2.98 2.89 -22.86
CA CYS A 44 -3.36 1.79 -21.98
C CYS A 44 -4.00 2.30 -20.68
N ALA A 45 -4.99 1.59 -20.14
CA ALA A 45 -5.72 1.98 -18.94
C ALA A 45 -5.68 0.91 -17.84
N ILE A 46 -5.27 1.31 -16.63
CA ILE A 46 -5.41 0.52 -15.40
C ILE A 46 -6.62 1.03 -14.63
N VAL A 47 -7.63 0.17 -14.46
CA VAL A 47 -8.81 0.46 -13.62
C VAL A 47 -8.87 -0.58 -12.52
N VAL A 48 -8.72 -0.15 -11.26
CA VAL A 48 -8.81 -1.03 -10.08
C VAL A 48 -9.99 -0.60 -9.22
N ASN A 49 -10.81 -1.57 -8.81
CA ASN A 49 -11.97 -1.32 -7.95
C ASN A 49 -11.60 -1.36 -6.45
N GLU A 50 -12.58 -1.11 -5.58
CA GLU A 50 -12.37 -1.07 -4.12
C GLU A 50 -11.96 -2.42 -3.51
N ARG A 51 -12.27 -3.53 -4.20
CA ARG A 51 -11.88 -4.90 -3.82
C ARG A 51 -10.48 -5.27 -4.30
N ARG A 52 -9.73 -4.31 -4.85
CA ARG A 52 -8.39 -4.54 -5.44
C ARG A 52 -8.43 -5.52 -6.60
N GLU A 53 -9.46 -5.42 -7.42
CA GLU A 53 -9.56 -6.18 -8.67
C GLU A 53 -9.30 -5.23 -9.83
N VAL A 54 -8.39 -5.59 -10.74
CA VAL A 54 -8.12 -4.86 -11.96
C VAL A 54 -9.05 -5.31 -13.09
N LEU A 55 -9.53 -4.37 -13.88
CA LEU A 55 -10.27 -4.64 -15.10
C LEU A 55 -9.33 -5.14 -16.19
N LEU A 56 -9.61 -6.34 -16.70
CA LEU A 56 -8.93 -6.91 -17.85
C LEU A 56 -9.93 -7.21 -18.96
N VAL A 57 -9.45 -7.16 -20.19
CA VAL A 57 -10.16 -7.62 -21.40
C VAL A 57 -9.41 -8.79 -22.02
N GLN A 58 -10.13 -9.75 -22.59
CA GLN A 58 -9.55 -10.89 -23.28
C GLN A 58 -9.55 -10.61 -24.78
N ARG A 59 -8.39 -10.75 -25.43
CA ARG A 59 -8.25 -10.43 -26.86
C ARG A 59 -9.00 -11.42 -27.75
N ASP A 60 -9.78 -10.95 -28.72
CA ASP A 60 -10.39 -11.82 -29.74
C ASP A 60 -9.56 -11.91 -31.05
N LYS A 61 -8.48 -11.13 -31.18
CA LYS A 61 -7.66 -11.06 -32.41
C LYS A 61 -6.20 -11.39 -32.14
N ASP A 62 -5.52 -11.88 -33.19
CA ASP A 62 -4.06 -12.06 -33.19
C ASP A 62 -3.32 -10.70 -33.20
N PRO A 63 -2.09 -10.64 -32.67
CA PRO A 63 -1.40 -11.69 -31.91
C PRO A 63 -2.00 -11.89 -30.51
N TYR A 64 -1.67 -12.97 -29.81
CA TYR A 64 -2.12 -13.24 -28.43
C TYR A 64 -3.64 -13.39 -28.26
N LYS A 65 -4.32 -13.93 -29.28
CA LYS A 65 -5.75 -14.26 -29.18
C LYS A 65 -6.00 -15.14 -27.95
N GLY A 66 -7.04 -14.81 -27.17
CA GLY A 66 -7.40 -15.51 -25.94
C GLY A 66 -6.60 -15.12 -24.69
N MET A 67 -5.56 -14.29 -24.81
CA MET A 67 -4.83 -13.77 -23.65
C MET A 67 -5.53 -12.54 -23.06
N TRP A 68 -5.32 -12.32 -21.76
CA TRP A 68 -5.82 -11.16 -21.03
C TRP A 68 -4.88 -9.98 -21.16
N CYS A 69 -5.43 -8.77 -21.19
CA CYS A 69 -4.66 -7.54 -21.16
C CYS A 69 -5.43 -6.42 -20.45
N LEU A 70 -4.71 -5.35 -20.11
CA LEU A 70 -5.33 -4.08 -19.80
C LEU A 70 -6.03 -3.54 -21.06
N PRO A 71 -7.11 -2.77 -20.93
CA PRO A 71 -7.69 -2.06 -22.06
C PRO A 71 -6.65 -1.17 -22.75
N ILE A 72 -6.44 -1.38 -24.05
CA ILE A 72 -5.28 -0.85 -24.77
C ILE A 72 -5.49 -0.76 -26.27
N GLY A 73 -5.13 0.37 -26.87
CA GLY A 73 -5.21 0.55 -28.32
C GLY A 73 -4.41 1.74 -28.85
N PHE A 74 -4.42 1.94 -30.16
CA PHE A 74 -3.64 3.00 -30.80
C PHE A 74 -4.30 4.36 -30.56
N ALA A 75 -3.48 5.38 -30.29
CA ALA A 75 -3.98 6.75 -30.35
C ALA A 75 -4.20 7.17 -31.80
N GLU A 76 -5.33 7.82 -32.07
CA GLU A 76 -5.66 8.31 -33.41
C GLU A 76 -5.09 9.71 -33.67
N SER A 77 -4.97 10.09 -34.95
CA SER A 77 -4.51 11.42 -35.32
C SER A 77 -5.54 12.49 -34.90
N GLY A 78 -5.08 13.51 -34.18
CA GLY A 78 -5.96 14.57 -33.65
C GLY A 78 -6.54 14.27 -32.26
N GLU A 79 -6.21 13.12 -31.68
CA GLU A 79 -6.60 12.73 -30.32
C GLU A 79 -5.41 12.87 -29.35
N GLU A 80 -5.68 13.26 -28.10
CA GLU A 80 -4.68 13.18 -27.02
C GLU A 80 -4.52 11.73 -26.56
N VAL A 81 -3.30 11.26 -26.27
CA VAL A 81 -3.05 9.84 -25.90
C VAL A 81 -3.84 9.42 -24.64
N LYS A 82 -4.07 10.34 -23.70
CA LYS A 82 -4.91 10.09 -22.52
C LYS A 82 -6.39 9.91 -22.87
N ASP A 83 -6.88 10.59 -23.92
CA ASP A 83 -8.27 10.50 -24.36
C ASP A 83 -8.47 9.20 -25.14
N ALA A 84 -7.46 8.78 -25.91
CA ALA A 84 -7.40 7.43 -26.50
C ALA A 84 -7.52 6.34 -25.43
N ALA A 85 -6.81 6.44 -24.30
CA ALA A 85 -6.94 5.46 -23.21
C ALA A 85 -8.38 5.37 -22.66
N LEU A 86 -9.11 6.49 -22.59
CA LEU A 86 -10.51 6.51 -22.15
C LEU A 86 -11.47 5.98 -23.22
N ARG A 87 -11.20 6.27 -24.50
CA ARG A 87 -11.95 5.72 -25.63
C ARG A 87 -11.80 4.20 -25.69
N GLU A 88 -10.58 3.69 -25.69
CA GLU A 88 -10.28 2.25 -25.72
C GLU A 88 -10.87 1.52 -24.51
N LEU A 89 -10.73 2.10 -23.30
CA LEU A 89 -11.39 1.56 -22.10
C LEU A 89 -12.90 1.40 -22.31
N ARG A 90 -13.56 2.41 -22.89
CA ARG A 90 -15.00 2.38 -23.13
C ARG A 90 -15.37 1.40 -24.23
N GLU A 91 -14.61 1.37 -25.32
CA GLU A 91 -14.86 0.52 -26.48
C GLU A 91 -14.69 -0.95 -26.12
N GLU A 92 -13.61 -1.33 -25.42
CA GLU A 92 -13.28 -2.73 -25.12
C GLU A 92 -14.01 -3.31 -23.90
N SER A 93 -14.46 -2.48 -22.96
CA SER A 93 -15.04 -2.96 -21.69
C SER A 93 -16.39 -2.35 -21.30
N GLY A 94 -16.86 -1.32 -22.01
CA GLY A 94 -18.08 -0.58 -21.67
C GLY A 94 -17.96 0.33 -20.44
N ILE A 95 -16.79 0.40 -19.80
CA ILE A 95 -16.53 1.22 -18.61
C ILE A 95 -16.14 2.64 -19.01
N LYS A 96 -16.67 3.62 -18.28
CA LYS A 96 -16.27 5.03 -18.40
C LYS A 96 -15.43 5.41 -17.20
N GLY A 97 -14.49 6.33 -17.38
CA GLY A 97 -13.62 6.76 -16.31
C GLY A 97 -13.03 8.14 -16.52
N ARG A 98 -12.19 8.54 -15.56
CA ARG A 98 -11.38 9.75 -15.61
C ARG A 98 -9.93 9.41 -15.29
N ILE A 99 -9.01 9.98 -16.06
CA ILE A 99 -7.57 9.84 -15.83
C ILE A 99 -7.22 10.39 -14.44
N VAL A 100 -6.50 9.58 -13.65
CA VAL A 100 -5.94 9.97 -12.35
C VAL A 100 -4.51 10.44 -12.53
N ARG A 101 -3.67 9.63 -13.17
CA ARG A 101 -2.25 9.92 -13.40
C ARG A 101 -1.67 9.03 -14.50
N LEU A 102 -0.50 9.41 -15.01
CA LEU A 102 0.39 8.53 -15.78
C LEU A 102 1.08 7.54 -14.82
N ILE A 103 1.14 6.26 -15.21
CA ILE A 103 1.78 5.18 -14.44
C ILE A 103 3.13 4.79 -15.05
N ASP A 104 3.17 4.54 -16.35
CA ASP A 104 4.39 4.12 -17.05
C ASP A 104 4.38 4.55 -18.52
N VAL A 105 5.58 4.71 -19.08
CA VAL A 105 5.81 4.82 -20.53
C VAL A 105 6.85 3.77 -20.89
N ASP A 106 6.45 2.83 -21.74
CA ASP A 106 7.30 1.73 -22.16
C ASP A 106 7.49 1.72 -23.68
N THR A 107 8.58 1.13 -24.15
CA THR A 107 8.83 0.95 -25.58
C THR A 107 8.92 -0.52 -25.91
N VAL A 108 8.06 -0.99 -26.81
CA VAL A 108 8.00 -2.39 -27.24
C VAL A 108 8.21 -2.44 -28.75
N ASP A 109 9.13 -3.30 -29.19
CA ASP A 109 9.31 -3.56 -30.61
C ASP A 109 8.30 -4.61 -31.08
N ASN A 110 7.60 -4.29 -32.17
CA ASN A 110 6.64 -5.15 -32.81
C ASN A 110 7.06 -5.41 -34.27
N ASP A 111 7.02 -6.67 -34.70
CA ASP A 111 7.45 -7.06 -36.03
C ASP A 111 6.65 -6.41 -37.16
N PHE A 112 5.38 -6.07 -36.90
CA PHE A 112 4.48 -5.47 -37.88
C PHE A 112 4.51 -3.95 -37.84
N TYR A 113 4.32 -3.36 -36.65
CA TYR A 113 4.19 -1.92 -36.48
C TYR A 113 5.52 -1.19 -36.24
N GLY A 114 6.61 -1.92 -36.03
CA GLY A 114 7.88 -1.35 -35.59
C GLY A 114 7.84 -1.01 -34.10
N SER A 115 8.50 0.07 -33.71
CA SER A 115 8.55 0.47 -32.30
C SER A 115 7.20 1.06 -31.86
N LEU A 116 6.72 0.66 -30.68
CA LEU A 116 5.49 1.13 -30.06
C LEU A 116 5.82 1.83 -28.75
N ALA A 117 5.25 3.01 -28.52
CA ALA A 117 5.33 3.72 -27.24
C ALA A 117 4.02 3.49 -26.47
N ILE A 118 4.07 2.61 -25.48
CA ILE A 118 2.91 2.25 -24.65
C ILE A 118 2.84 3.21 -23.47
N VAL A 119 1.79 4.01 -23.41
CA VAL A 119 1.55 5.02 -22.39
C VAL A 119 0.40 4.54 -21.51
N THR A 120 0.72 4.18 -20.26
CA THR A 120 -0.25 3.57 -19.35
C THR A 120 -0.72 4.55 -18.29
N TYR A 121 -2.03 4.70 -18.17
CA TYR A 121 -2.68 5.60 -17.21
C TYR A 121 -3.44 4.83 -16.14
N GLU A 122 -3.45 5.36 -14.91
CA GLU A 122 -4.46 4.98 -13.92
C GLU A 122 -5.75 5.74 -14.23
N VAL A 123 -6.85 5.00 -14.27
CA VAL A 123 -8.19 5.52 -14.54
C VAL A 123 -9.12 5.17 -13.38
N ARG A 124 -9.81 6.18 -12.86
CA ARG A 124 -10.90 5.97 -11.90
C ARG A 124 -12.20 5.79 -12.66
N ALA A 125 -12.86 4.64 -12.47
CA ALA A 125 -14.17 4.38 -13.04
C ALA A 125 -15.18 5.45 -12.56
N SER A 126 -15.99 5.96 -13.48
CA SER A 126 -17.03 6.97 -13.25
C SER A 126 -18.43 6.50 -13.66
N GLY A 127 -18.54 5.29 -14.23
CA GLY A 127 -19.78 4.66 -14.65
C GLY A 127 -19.57 3.69 -15.81
N GLY A 128 -20.65 3.38 -16.52
CA GLY A 128 -20.64 2.36 -17.59
C GLY A 128 -21.13 1.01 -17.08
N ARG A 129 -21.28 0.07 -18.01
CA ARG A 129 -21.68 -1.31 -17.70
C ARG A 129 -20.63 -2.23 -18.30
N LEU A 130 -20.05 -3.07 -17.45
CA LEU A 130 -19.05 -4.04 -17.87
C LEU A 130 -19.66 -4.96 -18.95
N LYS A 131 -19.09 -4.89 -20.14
CA LYS A 131 -19.44 -5.73 -21.28
C LYS A 131 -18.25 -5.75 -22.23
N PRO A 132 -17.85 -6.92 -22.77
CA PRO A 132 -16.84 -6.96 -23.81
C PRO A 132 -17.26 -6.12 -25.04
N GLY A 133 -16.29 -5.39 -25.56
CA GLY A 133 -16.35 -4.59 -26.77
C GLY A 133 -16.16 -5.38 -28.07
N ASP A 134 -16.03 -4.65 -29.17
CA ASP A 134 -15.95 -5.22 -30.52
C ASP A 134 -14.71 -6.11 -30.74
N ASP A 135 -13.60 -5.80 -30.06
CA ASP A 135 -12.32 -6.51 -30.19
C ASP A 135 -11.95 -7.36 -28.95
N ALA A 136 -12.86 -7.43 -27.97
CA ALA A 136 -12.70 -8.20 -26.75
C ALA A 136 -13.64 -9.42 -26.73
N ALA A 137 -13.09 -10.60 -26.48
CA ALA A 137 -13.87 -11.82 -26.30
C ALA A 137 -14.57 -11.86 -24.92
N ASP A 138 -13.97 -11.24 -23.90
CA ASP A 138 -14.48 -11.17 -22.53
C ASP A 138 -13.91 -9.92 -21.82
N ALA A 139 -14.57 -9.48 -20.74
CA ALA A 139 -14.13 -8.36 -19.90
C ALA A 139 -14.52 -8.62 -18.44
N ARG A 140 -13.55 -8.61 -17.52
CA ARG A 140 -13.81 -8.90 -16.09
C ARG A 140 -12.83 -8.23 -15.14
N TYR A 141 -13.26 -8.12 -13.89
CA TYR A 141 -12.41 -7.75 -12.77
C TYR A 141 -11.68 -8.98 -12.24
N VAL A 142 -10.35 -8.89 -12.08
CA VAL A 142 -9.49 -9.96 -11.57
C VAL A 142 -8.65 -9.44 -10.41
N SER A 143 -8.50 -10.23 -9.35
CA SER A 143 -7.65 -9.88 -8.21
C SER A 143 -6.23 -9.51 -8.65
N ILE A 144 -5.73 -8.37 -8.17
CA ILE A 144 -4.32 -7.97 -8.43
C ILE A 144 -3.30 -8.89 -7.75
N PHE A 145 -3.74 -9.73 -6.80
CA PHE A 145 -2.90 -10.70 -6.11
C PHE A 145 -2.80 -12.04 -6.85
N ASP A 146 -3.66 -12.27 -7.86
CA ASP A 146 -3.72 -13.48 -8.66
C ASP A 146 -3.93 -13.13 -10.14
N LEU A 147 -2.99 -12.33 -10.67
CA LEU A 147 -3.06 -11.89 -12.06
C LEU A 147 -2.70 -13.04 -13.00
N PRO A 148 -3.47 -13.28 -14.08
CA PRO A 148 -3.05 -14.17 -15.15
C PRO A 148 -1.86 -13.56 -15.87
N GLN A 149 -1.13 -14.40 -16.62
CA GLN A 149 -0.15 -13.91 -17.57
C GLN A 149 -0.83 -12.97 -18.57
N LEU A 150 -0.25 -11.78 -18.76
CA LEU A 150 -0.82 -10.78 -19.66
C LEU A 150 -0.22 -10.90 -21.07
N ALA A 151 -0.97 -10.47 -22.08
CA ALA A 151 -0.57 -10.54 -23.48
C ALA A 151 0.75 -9.80 -23.78
N TRP A 152 1.07 -8.76 -23.00
CA TRP A 152 2.27 -7.94 -23.19
C TRP A 152 2.99 -7.68 -21.87
N SER A 153 4.33 -7.74 -21.91
CA SER A 153 5.20 -7.49 -20.75
C SER A 153 5.10 -6.04 -20.23
N SER A 154 4.77 -5.08 -21.10
CA SER A 154 4.51 -3.69 -20.72
C SER A 154 3.32 -3.58 -19.75
N ASN A 155 2.27 -4.38 -19.94
CA ASN A 155 1.13 -4.41 -19.03
C ASN A 155 1.54 -5.00 -17.67
N GLU A 156 2.35 -6.06 -17.65
CA GLU A 156 2.85 -6.67 -16.41
C GLU A 156 3.74 -5.69 -15.64
N LYS A 157 4.63 -4.97 -16.34
CA LYS A 157 5.48 -3.92 -15.78
C LYS A 157 4.64 -2.79 -15.19
N ALA A 158 3.65 -2.29 -15.93
CA ALA A 158 2.76 -1.22 -15.46
C ALA A 158 1.93 -1.65 -14.24
N MET A 159 1.42 -2.90 -14.22
CA MET A 159 0.73 -3.46 -13.07
C MET A 159 1.63 -3.58 -11.84
N LYS A 160 2.89 -4.00 -12.02
CA LYS A 160 3.86 -4.04 -10.92
C LYS A 160 4.10 -2.65 -10.34
N ILE A 161 4.32 -1.63 -11.17
CA ILE A 161 4.48 -0.24 -10.73
C ILE A 161 3.23 0.21 -9.96
N TYR A 162 2.04 -0.07 -10.49
CA TYR A 162 0.78 0.28 -9.83
C TYR A 162 0.65 -0.37 -8.44
N ILE A 163 0.90 -1.68 -8.33
CA ILE A 163 0.83 -2.42 -7.06
C ILE A 163 1.85 -1.87 -6.06
N ASP A 164 3.07 -1.58 -6.51
CA ASP A 164 4.13 -1.04 -5.65
C ASP A 164 3.78 0.36 -5.14
N MET A 165 3.15 1.20 -5.95
CA MET A 165 2.69 2.54 -5.55
C MET A 165 1.63 2.51 -4.43
N TYR A 166 0.76 1.50 -4.44
CA TYR A 166 -0.34 1.39 -3.47
C TYR A 166 -0.08 0.44 -2.30
N ARG A 167 1.03 -0.31 -2.34
CA ARG A 167 1.39 -1.33 -1.34
C ARG A 167 1.25 -0.84 0.11
N ASP A 168 1.91 0.27 0.45
CA ASP A 168 1.90 0.81 1.81
C ASP A 168 0.52 1.31 2.22
N THR A 169 -0.20 1.95 1.29
CA THR A 169 -1.56 2.44 1.52
C THR A 169 -2.51 1.30 1.85
N TRP A 170 -2.46 0.22 1.05
CA TRP A 170 -3.25 -0.97 1.29
C TRP A 170 -2.91 -1.66 2.61
N ALA A 171 -1.61 -1.76 2.93
CA ALA A 171 -1.17 -2.32 4.20
C ALA A 171 -1.71 -1.52 5.40
N MET A 172 -1.68 -0.19 5.35
CA MET A 172 -2.27 0.67 6.38
C MET A 172 -3.79 0.48 6.49
N MET A 173 -4.51 0.44 5.36
CA MET A 173 -5.96 0.23 5.35
C MET A 173 -6.37 -1.13 5.92
N ASP A 174 -5.64 -2.19 5.60
CA ASP A 174 -5.92 -3.54 6.11
C ASP A 174 -5.68 -3.61 7.61
N SER A 175 -4.57 -3.02 8.07
CA SER A 175 -4.26 -2.95 9.51
C SER A 175 -5.30 -2.12 10.27
N PHE A 176 -5.79 -1.02 9.68
CA PHE A 176 -6.88 -0.22 10.27
C PHE A 176 -8.17 -1.03 10.42
N ARG A 177 -8.60 -1.73 9.37
CA ARG A 177 -9.81 -2.58 9.39
C ARG A 177 -9.72 -3.68 10.44
N GLN A 178 -8.53 -4.23 10.66
CA GLN A 178 -8.30 -5.25 11.70
C GLN A 178 -8.42 -4.67 13.12
N LEU A 179 -7.98 -3.43 13.35
CA LEU A 179 -8.13 -2.75 14.65
C LEU A 179 -9.58 -2.35 14.93
N PHE A 180 -10.32 -1.98 13.89
CA PHE A 180 -11.65 -1.39 13.98
C PHE A 180 -12.65 -2.16 13.09
N PRO A 181 -12.98 -3.42 13.45
CA PRO A 181 -13.84 -4.27 12.62
C PRO A 181 -15.24 -3.70 12.43
N ASP A 182 -15.74 -2.94 13.39
CA ASP A 182 -17.09 -2.35 13.37
C ASP A 182 -17.25 -1.18 12.38
N PHE A 183 -16.15 -0.66 11.83
CA PHE A 183 -16.14 0.47 10.89
C PHE A 183 -15.96 0.05 9.42
N GLY A 184 -16.09 -1.25 9.11
CA GLY A 184 -16.11 -1.75 7.73
C GLY A 184 -17.38 -1.34 6.97
N PRO A 185 -17.34 -1.19 5.63
CA PRO A 185 -18.53 -0.88 4.84
C PRO A 185 -19.59 -1.98 5.03
N GLN A 186 -20.80 -1.57 5.45
CA GLN A 186 -21.92 -2.47 5.79
C GLN A 186 -22.40 -3.35 4.61
N ASP A 187 -22.05 -2.99 3.37
CA ASP A 187 -22.44 -3.68 2.13
C ASP A 187 -21.39 -4.66 1.57
N ALA A 188 -20.26 -4.89 2.28
CA ALA A 188 -19.30 -5.91 1.88
C ALA A 188 -19.79 -7.32 2.28
N ILE A 189 -20.76 -7.85 1.54
CA ILE A 189 -21.25 -9.23 1.67
C ILE A 189 -20.15 -10.19 1.18
N SER A 190 -19.30 -10.64 2.11
CA SER A 190 -18.86 -12.04 2.33
C SER A 190 -17.56 -12.04 3.14
N PRO A 191 -17.51 -12.71 4.31
CA PRO A 191 -16.32 -12.78 5.17
C PRO A 191 -15.28 -13.81 4.69
N GLU A 192 -15.17 -14.03 3.38
CA GLU A 192 -14.32 -15.05 2.78
C GLU A 192 -13.35 -14.41 1.78
N ALA A 193 -12.40 -13.61 2.28
CA ALA A 193 -11.05 -13.43 1.70
C ALA A 193 -10.31 -12.25 2.38
N SER A 194 -9.85 -12.44 3.62
CA SER A 194 -8.63 -11.79 4.09
C SER A 194 -8.07 -12.53 5.32
N SER A 195 -7.83 -13.83 5.19
CA SER A 195 -6.74 -14.42 5.97
C SER A 195 -5.45 -13.83 5.38
N HIS A 196 -4.62 -13.23 6.23
CA HIS A 196 -3.30 -12.62 5.93
C HIS A 196 -3.26 -11.09 6.03
N GLY A 197 -3.44 -10.56 7.24
CA GLY A 197 -2.88 -9.28 7.62
C GLY A 197 -2.34 -9.38 9.04
N SER A 198 -1.03 -9.38 9.22
CA SER A 198 -0.45 -9.14 10.55
C SER A 198 -0.49 -7.64 10.81
N LEU A 199 -0.97 -7.21 11.98
CA LEU A 199 -0.85 -5.81 12.41
C LEU A 199 0.56 -5.26 12.16
N LEU A 200 0.66 -4.08 11.55
CA LEU A 200 1.93 -3.46 11.16
C LEU A 200 2.86 -3.23 12.35
N SER A 201 2.27 -2.93 13.51
CA SER A 201 2.98 -2.73 14.76
C SER A 201 3.62 -4.00 15.35
N ASN A 202 3.34 -5.21 14.82
CA ASN A 202 3.92 -6.45 15.35
C ASN A 202 5.46 -6.50 15.28
N ILE A 203 6.08 -5.79 14.32
CA ILE A 203 7.54 -5.63 14.27
C ILE A 203 8.03 -4.82 15.48
N LEU A 204 7.28 -3.79 15.89
CA LEU A 204 7.59 -2.94 17.04
C LEU A 204 7.39 -3.68 18.37
N VAL A 205 6.48 -4.64 18.44
CA VAL A 205 6.28 -5.48 19.64
C VAL A 205 7.55 -6.24 20.01
N LYS A 206 8.24 -6.84 19.02
CA LYS A 206 9.50 -7.57 19.25
C LYS A 206 10.61 -6.66 19.77
N MET A 207 10.60 -5.41 19.35
CA MET A 207 11.56 -4.41 19.77
C MET A 207 11.33 -3.97 21.21
N ILE A 208 10.07 -3.78 21.61
CA ILE A 208 9.71 -3.51 23.02
C ILE A 208 10.17 -4.65 23.93
N ASP A 209 10.00 -5.90 23.49
CA ASP A 209 10.42 -7.08 24.27
C ASP A 209 11.94 -7.10 24.45
N LYS A 210 12.70 -6.90 23.36
CA LYS A 210 14.16 -6.85 23.37
C LYS A 210 14.70 -5.74 24.29
N ASP A 211 14.06 -4.58 24.29
CA ASP A 211 14.56 -3.39 24.97
C ASP A 211 13.83 -3.10 26.30
N SER A 212 13.11 -4.08 26.84
CA SER A 212 12.25 -3.93 28.03
C SER A 212 13.00 -3.42 29.27
N ASP A 213 14.25 -3.84 29.46
CA ASP A 213 15.12 -3.35 30.55
C ASP A 213 15.53 -1.89 30.34
N GLU A 214 15.88 -1.50 29.11
CA GLU A 214 16.25 -0.12 28.76
C GLU A 214 15.04 0.82 28.99
N ILE A 215 13.86 0.39 28.56
CA ILE A 215 12.60 1.11 28.77
C ILE A 215 12.31 1.25 30.28
N SER A 216 12.48 0.17 31.05
CA SER A 216 12.25 0.17 32.50
C SER A 216 13.21 1.11 33.25
N LEU A 217 14.48 1.13 32.87
CA LEU A 217 15.47 2.03 33.47
C LEU A 217 15.20 3.50 33.13
N ALA A 218 14.79 3.78 31.89
CA ALA A 218 14.40 5.14 31.50
C ALA A 218 13.17 5.61 32.29
N TRP A 219 12.17 4.74 32.44
CA TRP A 219 10.98 4.99 33.24
C TRP A 219 11.32 5.25 34.72
N ALA A 220 12.16 4.41 35.34
CA ALA A 220 12.53 4.53 36.75
C ALA A 220 13.18 5.89 37.05
N ARG A 221 14.10 6.35 36.19
CA ARG A 221 14.70 7.68 36.31
C ARG A 221 13.67 8.81 36.27
N GLU A 222 12.72 8.75 35.33
CA GLU A 222 11.67 9.77 35.23
C GLU A 222 10.74 9.77 36.46
N VAL A 223 10.46 8.60 37.05
CA VAL A 223 9.66 8.51 38.29
C VAL A 223 10.42 9.08 39.49
N GLU A 224 11.71 8.76 39.65
CA GLU A 224 12.54 9.27 40.75
C GLU A 224 12.70 10.80 40.68
N GLU A 225 12.89 11.35 39.47
CA GLU A 225 13.02 12.79 39.26
C GLU A 225 11.67 13.52 39.38
N GLY A 226 10.59 12.92 38.88
CA GLY A 226 9.29 13.57 38.74
C GLY A 226 8.32 13.36 39.89
N ILE A 227 8.50 12.30 40.69
CA ILE A 227 7.55 11.87 41.74
C ILE A 227 8.31 11.43 43.01
N PRO A 228 8.85 12.36 43.81
CA PRO A 228 9.69 12.03 44.97
C PRO A 228 9.01 11.16 46.04
N SER A 229 7.67 11.20 46.15
CA SER A 229 6.88 10.37 47.07
C SER A 229 7.01 8.87 46.79
N LEU A 230 7.44 8.49 45.58
CA LEU A 230 7.58 7.10 45.14
C LEU A 230 9.01 6.55 45.30
N ALA A 231 10.01 7.41 45.55
CA ALA A 231 11.42 7.02 45.59
C ALA A 231 11.72 5.90 46.60
N ALA A 232 11.04 5.90 47.76
CA ALA A 232 11.21 4.90 48.81
C ALA A 232 10.62 3.51 48.46
N CYS A 233 9.86 3.39 47.37
CA CYS A 233 9.17 2.17 46.96
C CYS A 233 9.51 1.76 45.51
N MET A 234 10.64 2.22 44.98
CA MET A 234 11.02 1.97 43.59
C MET A 234 11.14 0.48 43.26
N ASP A 235 11.62 -0.36 44.18
CA ASP A 235 11.68 -1.81 43.95
C ASP A 235 10.31 -2.43 43.66
N THR A 236 9.29 -2.03 44.43
CA THR A 236 7.90 -2.49 44.24
C THR A 236 7.31 -1.94 42.94
N LEU A 237 7.61 -0.69 42.61
CA LEU A 237 7.17 -0.08 41.35
C LEU A 237 7.86 -0.73 40.14
N MET A 238 9.14 -1.11 40.24
CA MET A 238 9.85 -1.85 39.20
C MET A 238 9.21 -3.22 38.95
N GLU A 239 8.81 -3.93 40.01
CA GLU A 239 8.09 -5.20 39.88
C GLU A 239 6.72 -5.03 39.21
N LEU A 240 5.97 -3.99 39.59
CA LEU A 240 4.74 -3.61 38.91
C LEU A 240 5.01 -3.29 37.43
N ASN A 241 6.03 -2.49 37.12
CA ASN A 241 6.35 -2.10 35.75
C ASN A 241 6.73 -3.32 34.90
N ARG A 242 7.52 -4.27 35.42
CA ARG A 242 7.83 -5.53 34.73
C ARG A 242 6.56 -6.35 34.46
N THR A 243 5.66 -6.43 35.45
CA THR A 243 4.36 -7.12 35.31
C THR A 243 3.50 -6.47 34.22
N VAL A 244 3.46 -5.14 34.21
CA VAL A 244 2.74 -4.35 33.20
C VAL A 244 3.35 -4.56 31.81
N LEU A 245 4.67 -4.41 31.64
CA LEU A 245 5.35 -4.62 30.36
C LEU A 245 5.15 -6.04 29.83
N ARG A 246 5.20 -7.05 30.71
CA ARG A 246 4.89 -8.45 30.35
C ARG A 246 3.45 -8.58 29.84
N GLY A 247 2.48 -8.02 30.57
CA GLY A 247 1.08 -8.10 30.18
C GLY A 247 0.75 -7.28 28.93
N VAL A 248 1.42 -6.14 28.72
CA VAL A 248 1.34 -5.34 27.49
C VAL A 248 1.86 -6.18 26.32
N ARG A 249 3.03 -6.81 26.46
CA ARG A 249 3.57 -7.72 25.44
C ARG A 249 2.60 -8.84 25.10
N GLU A 250 2.03 -9.50 26.10
CA GLU A 250 1.06 -10.58 25.91
C GLU A 250 -0.23 -10.10 25.25
N GLY A 251 -0.68 -8.89 25.55
CA GLY A 251 -1.85 -8.28 24.89
C GLY A 251 -1.58 -7.83 23.47
N LEU A 252 -0.33 -7.47 23.16
CA LEU A 252 0.09 -7.16 21.81
C LEU A 252 0.30 -8.43 20.96
N ASP A 253 0.70 -9.55 21.57
CA ASP A 253 0.73 -10.85 20.91
C ASP A 253 -0.62 -11.56 21.07
N GLN A 254 -1.63 -11.15 20.29
CA GLN A 254 -3.06 -11.53 20.30
C GLN A 254 -3.43 -13.01 20.61
N LYS A 255 -2.46 -13.91 20.67
CA LYS A 255 -2.53 -15.31 21.07
C LYS A 255 -2.58 -15.54 22.59
N LYS A 256 -2.22 -14.54 23.42
CA LYS A 256 -2.17 -14.68 24.89
C LYS A 256 -3.17 -13.79 25.59
N LYS A 257 -3.67 -14.22 26.76
CA LYS A 257 -4.60 -13.43 27.58
C LYS A 257 -3.81 -12.34 28.31
N PRO A 258 -4.04 -11.04 28.04
CA PRO A 258 -3.30 -9.99 28.71
C PRO A 258 -3.77 -9.79 30.15
N PHE A 259 -2.77 -9.76 31.03
CA PHE A 259 -2.85 -9.43 32.46
C PHE A 259 -3.62 -10.45 33.31
N ASP A 260 -3.01 -10.89 34.41
CA ASP A 260 -3.73 -11.58 35.49
C ASP A 260 -4.35 -10.56 36.44
N ARG A 261 -5.69 -10.59 36.55
CA ARG A 261 -6.45 -9.71 37.46
C ARG A 261 -5.99 -9.86 38.90
N LYS A 262 -5.69 -11.09 39.37
CA LYS A 262 -5.27 -11.31 40.75
C LYS A 262 -3.91 -10.67 41.02
N GLU A 263 -3.01 -10.73 40.06
CA GLU A 263 -1.67 -10.17 40.14
C GLU A 263 -1.72 -8.64 40.20
N LEU A 264 -2.38 -7.98 39.25
CA LEU A 264 -2.47 -6.51 39.23
C LEU A 264 -3.29 -5.93 40.37
N ALA A 265 -4.42 -6.55 40.73
CA ALA A 265 -5.18 -6.13 41.91
C ALA A 265 -4.40 -6.39 43.21
N GLY A 266 -3.57 -7.43 43.24
CA GLY A 266 -2.63 -7.70 44.33
C GLY A 266 -1.60 -6.59 44.49
N ALA A 267 -1.00 -6.14 43.39
CA ALA A 267 -0.08 -5.01 43.39
C ALA A 267 -0.75 -3.72 43.90
N GLY A 268 -1.99 -3.44 43.48
CA GLY A 268 -2.77 -2.30 43.99
C GLY A 268 -2.96 -2.34 45.51
N ARG A 269 -3.30 -3.51 46.08
CA ARG A 269 -3.41 -3.68 47.55
C ARG A 269 -2.07 -3.48 48.26
N ASP A 270 -0.98 -3.99 47.69
CA ASP A 270 0.35 -3.85 48.29
C ASP A 270 0.79 -2.38 48.34
N LEU A 271 0.59 -1.64 47.25
CA LEU A 271 0.89 -0.21 47.17
C LEU A 271 0.07 0.61 48.18
N ARG A 272 -1.20 0.26 48.40
CA ARG A 272 -2.02 0.88 49.46
C ARG A 272 -1.49 0.58 50.86
N ARG A 273 -1.09 -0.66 51.16
CA ARG A 273 -0.52 -1.03 52.47
C ARG A 273 0.77 -0.26 52.76
N ARG A 274 1.53 0.08 51.73
CA ARG A 274 2.74 0.92 51.81
C ARG A 274 2.45 2.42 51.91
N GLY A 275 1.17 2.83 51.86
CA GLY A 275 0.74 4.22 52.03
C GLY A 275 1.00 5.12 50.82
N LEU A 276 1.23 4.55 49.63
CA LEU A 276 1.52 5.35 48.43
C LEU A 276 0.25 5.99 47.85
N PRO A 277 0.25 7.29 47.52
CA PRO A 277 -0.92 7.94 46.93
C PRO A 277 -1.30 7.34 45.57
N LEU A 278 -2.58 6.99 45.40
CA LEU A 278 -3.09 6.49 44.11
C LEU A 278 -2.80 7.43 42.91
N PRO A 279 -2.92 8.78 43.03
CA PRO A 279 -2.56 9.67 41.92
C PRO A 279 -1.11 9.51 41.45
N ASP A 280 -0.19 9.28 42.38
CA ASP A 280 1.24 9.10 42.07
C ASP A 280 1.47 7.77 41.36
N ILE A 281 0.80 6.70 41.80
CA ILE A 281 0.85 5.37 41.15
C ILE A 281 0.34 5.46 39.71
N LEU A 282 -0.79 6.13 39.48
CA LEU A 282 -1.36 6.32 38.14
C LEU A 282 -0.44 7.18 37.26
N ASN A 283 0.23 8.18 37.83
CA ASN A 283 1.20 9.00 37.12
C ASN A 283 2.45 8.17 36.74
N ALA A 284 2.93 7.29 37.62
CA ALA A 284 4.01 6.36 37.32
C ALA A 284 3.63 5.39 36.18
N LEU A 285 2.40 4.88 36.16
CA LEU A 285 1.90 4.06 35.04
C LEU A 285 1.80 4.86 33.73
N ALA A 286 1.38 6.12 33.79
CA ALA A 286 1.37 7.01 32.62
C ALA A 286 2.79 7.27 32.07
N LEU A 287 3.79 7.43 32.95
CA LEU A 287 5.20 7.53 32.57
C LEU A 287 5.70 6.23 31.93
N SER A 288 5.29 5.06 32.43
CA SER A 288 5.67 3.77 31.83
C SER A 288 5.20 3.67 30.38
N ARG A 289 3.94 4.05 30.11
CA ARG A 289 3.41 4.15 28.74
C ARG A 289 4.22 5.12 27.88
N LYS A 290 4.54 6.29 28.42
CA LYS A 290 5.37 7.31 27.74
C LYS A 290 6.76 6.75 27.40
N SER A 291 7.40 6.01 28.30
CA SER A 291 8.74 5.45 28.07
C SER A 291 8.74 4.45 26.91
N ILE A 292 7.72 3.59 26.79
CA ILE A 292 7.56 2.72 25.62
C ILE A 292 7.46 3.54 24.34
N TRP A 293 6.61 4.58 24.34
CA TRP A 293 6.37 5.43 23.18
C TRP A 293 7.63 6.18 22.71
N VAL A 294 8.30 6.86 23.64
CA VAL A 294 9.53 7.62 23.38
C VAL A 294 10.64 6.69 22.89
N HIS A 295 10.74 5.49 23.45
CA HIS A 295 11.73 4.50 23.04
C HIS A 295 11.53 4.04 21.60
N VAL A 296 10.29 3.71 21.23
CA VAL A 296 9.94 3.31 19.86
C VAL A 296 10.23 4.45 18.88
N ILE A 297 9.83 5.67 19.19
CA ILE A 297 10.10 6.84 18.34
C ILE A 297 11.60 7.10 18.20
N ARG A 298 12.40 7.00 19.28
CA ARG A 298 13.84 7.30 19.20
C ARG A 298 14.59 6.35 18.28
N LYS A 299 14.21 5.07 18.26
CA LYS A 299 14.87 4.04 17.44
C LYS A 299 14.27 3.95 16.03
N LYS A 300 13.09 4.53 15.79
CA LYS A 300 12.47 4.68 14.46
C LYS A 300 12.69 6.11 13.96
N ILE A 301 13.52 6.28 12.94
CA ILE A 301 13.42 7.49 12.11
C ILE A 301 12.04 7.39 11.46
N LEU A 302 11.11 8.29 11.77
CA LEU A 302 9.77 8.35 11.17
C LEU A 302 9.87 8.74 9.69
N SER A 303 10.45 7.84 8.89
CA SER A 303 11.00 8.12 7.57
C SER A 303 10.02 7.83 6.44
N SER A 304 8.95 7.09 6.73
CA SER A 304 7.88 6.78 5.79
C SER A 304 6.49 6.90 6.43
N PRO A 305 5.44 7.17 5.63
CA PRO A 305 4.05 7.15 6.11
C PRO A 305 3.66 5.82 6.78
N LEU A 306 4.15 4.69 6.26
CA LEU A 306 3.90 3.36 6.82
C LEU A 306 4.49 3.23 8.24
N GLU A 307 5.71 3.74 8.47
CA GLU A 307 6.32 3.72 9.79
C GLU A 307 5.57 4.62 10.79
N ILE A 308 5.17 5.81 10.37
CA ILE A 308 4.34 6.72 11.18
C ILE A 308 3.04 6.01 11.57
N TYR A 309 2.34 5.43 10.61
CA TYR A 309 1.10 4.71 10.86
C TYR A 309 1.31 3.53 11.79
N SER A 310 2.34 2.70 11.57
CA SER A 310 2.66 1.55 12.44
C SER A 310 2.90 1.97 13.90
N THR A 311 3.49 3.16 14.08
CA THR A 311 3.78 3.74 15.39
C THR A 311 2.47 4.22 16.03
N LEU A 312 1.63 4.95 15.30
CA LEU A 312 0.30 5.37 15.78
C LEU A 312 -0.61 4.18 16.13
N GLU A 313 -0.61 3.14 15.30
CA GLU A 313 -1.32 1.90 15.57
C GLU A 313 -0.84 1.27 16.89
N LEU A 314 0.48 1.16 17.09
CA LEU A 314 1.03 0.64 18.34
C LEU A 314 0.56 1.45 19.54
N ASN A 315 0.58 2.79 19.44
CA ASN A 315 0.14 3.67 20.51
C ASN A 315 -1.31 3.39 20.92
N ASN A 316 -2.21 3.29 19.93
CA ASN A 316 -3.62 3.00 20.17
C ASN A 316 -3.80 1.67 20.91
N ARG A 317 -3.07 0.63 20.50
CA ARG A 317 -3.10 -0.68 21.15
C ARG A 317 -2.59 -0.61 22.60
N ILE A 318 -1.51 0.12 22.84
CA ILE A 318 -0.93 0.31 24.18
C ILE A 318 -1.90 1.07 25.10
N ILE A 319 -2.58 2.11 24.60
CA ILE A 319 -3.54 2.89 25.40
C ILE A 319 -4.60 1.97 26.02
N PHE A 320 -5.26 1.13 25.21
CA PHE A 320 -6.28 0.21 25.73
C PHE A 320 -5.75 -0.76 26.78
N LEU A 321 -4.49 -1.20 26.64
CA LEU A 321 -3.85 -2.10 27.61
C LEU A 321 -3.56 -1.37 28.93
N TYR A 322 -3.06 -0.13 28.87
CA TYR A 322 -2.81 0.68 30.07
C TYR A 322 -4.10 1.11 30.79
N ASP A 323 -5.18 1.38 30.07
CA ASP A 323 -6.48 1.67 30.69
C ASP A 323 -6.98 0.48 31.52
N LYS A 324 -6.79 -0.75 31.00
CA LYS A 324 -7.09 -1.99 31.74
C LYS A 324 -6.18 -2.16 32.97
N VAL A 325 -4.89 -1.85 32.85
CA VAL A 325 -3.96 -1.87 34.00
C VAL A 325 -4.38 -0.89 35.08
N ASN A 326 -4.66 0.37 34.69
CA ASN A 326 -5.11 1.42 35.60
C ASN A 326 -6.39 0.99 36.35
N TYR A 327 -7.36 0.42 35.64
CA TYR A 327 -8.58 -0.12 36.23
C TYR A 327 -8.28 -1.21 37.28
N LEU A 328 -7.48 -2.22 36.92
CA LEU A 328 -7.20 -3.37 37.79
C LEU A 328 -6.37 -2.98 39.03
N VAL A 329 -5.38 -2.10 38.87
CA VAL A 329 -4.58 -1.57 39.99
C VAL A 329 -5.45 -0.73 40.91
N THR A 330 -6.32 0.13 40.35
CA THR A 330 -7.23 0.96 41.14
C THR A 330 -8.27 0.13 41.89
N GLU A 331 -8.85 -0.89 41.23
CA GLU A 331 -9.78 -1.83 41.87
C GLU A 331 -9.12 -2.51 43.08
N GLY A 332 -7.90 -3.02 42.91
CA GLY A 332 -7.14 -3.61 44.00
C GLY A 332 -6.77 -2.61 45.10
N TYR A 333 -6.45 -1.38 44.73
CA TYR A 333 -6.14 -0.33 45.69
C TYR A 333 -7.37 0.04 46.54
N MET A 334 -8.56 0.12 45.94
CA MET A 334 -9.78 0.54 46.65
C MET A 334 -10.41 -0.58 47.51
N GLY A 335 -10.29 -1.84 47.09
CA GLY A 335 -10.85 -3.00 47.79
C GLY A 335 -10.02 -3.48 48.98
#